data_AF-A0A9E0V5J7-F1
#
_entry.id   AF-A0A9E0V5J7-F1
#
_cell.length_a   1.000
_cell.length_b   1.000
_cell.length_c   1.000
_cell.angle_alpha   90.00
_cell.angle_beta   90.00
_cell.angle_gamma   90.00
#
_symmetry.space_group_name_H-M   'P 1'
#
loop_
_entity.id
_entity.type
_entity.pdbx_description
1 polymer ?
#
loop_
_entity_poly.entity_id
_entity_poly.type
_entity_poly.pdbx_seq_one_letter_code
_entity_poly.pdbx_strand_id
1 'polypeptide(L)'
;MYKHPSPHFSTLQVMAEDYSKLLCKKVEHVFGRSIVGYADCVDLSEAIKKETGKHISHQTLRRFFGIIKSNSTASTNTTNTLCQYIGFRDMQEFTTHQKAKHNKAADIDFTAIQSMFNRSSEYADNWIFWHEKTSAMLAEMILANEAVFELFAERMHKDPGAMQHIMAMFQMWDNLNKDWYMRGLRLFCRNSNEFHHKMYLATKEFLACLLNNKLADAAPYVKVLKENLPAFKEKYGTTLLPLEGAIYAELIIDAHFNNRMDEMNDYFEAAMQVLKESQNVQIPFESKETTEGFPINLCTKLNCYGLYELAAKVVGDNNIQENKKYEWHKTERVLIDILKATAYFQTGRKAKAKNIYDTIQIDCVSFDRKNLITIQYLLLKLGFTPKRATIQRKKIKQQIQQIIAQTGMVIFNNHISKFE
;
A
#
# COMPACT_ATOMS: atom_id res chain seq x y z
N MET A 1 2.52 -34.23 55.12
CA MET A 1 2.22 -32.98 54.38
C MET A 1 3.17 -32.87 53.19
N TYR A 2 2.85 -33.51 52.07
CA TYR A 2 3.61 -33.38 50.84
C TYR A 2 3.05 -32.17 50.07
N LYS A 3 3.87 -31.12 49.89
CA LYS A 3 3.54 -29.98 49.02
C LYS A 3 3.79 -30.40 47.58
N HIS A 4 2.73 -30.47 46.77
CA HIS A 4 2.85 -30.54 45.32
C HIS A 4 3.50 -29.25 44.78
N PRO A 5 4.46 -29.33 43.84
CA PRO A 5 4.88 -28.17 43.08
C PRO A 5 3.82 -27.84 42.01
N SER A 6 3.42 -26.57 41.98
CA SER A 6 2.39 -26.02 41.09
C SER A 6 2.88 -26.00 39.62
N PRO A 7 2.11 -26.49 38.63
CA PRO A 7 2.57 -26.63 37.24
C PRO A 7 2.38 -25.38 36.35
N HIS A 8 2.04 -24.22 36.92
CA HIS A 8 1.68 -23.03 36.14
C HIS A 8 2.85 -22.10 35.75
N PHE A 9 4.07 -22.31 36.26
CA PHE A 9 5.20 -21.41 35.98
C PHE A 9 6.09 -21.84 34.80
N SER A 10 6.00 -23.08 34.30
CA SER A 10 6.92 -23.61 33.27
C SER A 10 6.47 -23.38 31.83
N THR A 11 5.16 -23.35 31.53
CA THR A 11 4.68 -23.37 30.13
C THR A 11 4.74 -22.00 29.45
N LEU A 12 4.54 -20.90 30.20
CA LEU A 12 4.59 -19.53 29.67
C LEU A 12 6.03 -19.07 29.36
N GLN A 13 7.01 -19.55 30.14
CA GLN A 13 8.42 -19.18 30.00
C GLN A 13 9.07 -19.89 28.80
N VAL A 14 8.71 -21.17 28.57
CA VAL A 14 9.15 -21.95 27.39
C VAL A 14 8.59 -21.36 26.09
N MET A 15 7.33 -20.90 26.09
CA MET A 15 6.76 -20.23 24.91
C MET A 15 7.45 -18.90 24.57
N ALA A 16 7.92 -18.14 25.56
CA ALA A 16 8.64 -16.89 25.33
C ALA A 16 10.05 -17.10 24.76
N GLU A 17 10.72 -18.20 25.11
CA GLU A 17 12.03 -18.58 24.55
C GLU A 17 11.95 -18.98 23.06
N ASP A 18 10.87 -19.62 22.63
CA ASP A 18 10.67 -20.03 21.23
C ASP A 18 10.47 -18.85 20.28
N TYR A 19 9.70 -17.82 20.67
CA TYR A 19 9.54 -16.63 19.84
C TYR A 19 10.80 -15.79 19.77
N SER A 20 11.64 -15.80 20.81
CA SER A 20 12.92 -15.09 20.79
C SER A 20 13.88 -15.69 19.75
N LYS A 21 13.96 -17.03 19.70
CA LYS A 21 14.74 -17.74 18.65
C LYS A 21 14.18 -17.50 17.26
N LEU A 22 12.85 -17.48 17.12
CA LEU A 22 12.19 -17.20 15.84
C LEU A 22 12.43 -15.76 15.39
N LEU A 23 12.44 -14.80 16.31
CA LEU A 23 12.81 -13.42 16.04
C LEU A 23 14.26 -13.31 15.55
N CYS A 24 15.20 -14.04 16.17
CA CYS A 24 16.59 -14.09 15.66
C CYS A 24 16.64 -14.52 14.19
N LYS A 25 15.99 -15.64 13.84
CA LYS A 25 15.96 -16.13 12.46
C LYS A 25 15.38 -15.10 11.49
N LYS A 26 14.28 -14.44 11.88
CA LYS A 26 13.65 -13.41 11.05
C LYS A 26 14.53 -12.17 10.88
N VAL A 27 15.26 -11.79 11.92
CA VAL A 27 16.26 -10.71 11.83
C VAL A 27 17.39 -11.10 10.89
N GLU A 28 17.92 -12.33 10.96
CA GLU A 28 18.96 -12.82 10.03
C GLU A 28 18.50 -12.78 8.57
N HIS A 29 17.26 -13.20 8.31
CA HIS A 29 16.69 -13.15 6.97
C HIS A 29 16.55 -11.74 6.43
N VAL A 30 16.01 -10.78 7.21
CA VAL A 30 15.92 -9.36 6.80
C VAL A 30 17.32 -8.74 6.68
N PHE A 31 18.24 -9.11 7.56
CA PHE A 31 19.62 -8.66 7.48
C PHE A 31 20.32 -9.18 6.22
N GLY A 32 19.93 -10.37 5.75
CA GLY A 32 20.42 -10.98 4.51
C GLY A 32 21.61 -11.93 4.73
N ARG A 33 21.97 -12.22 5.98
CA ARG A 33 23.00 -13.21 6.35
C ARG A 33 22.84 -13.64 7.82
N SER A 34 23.41 -14.79 8.17
CA SER A 34 23.44 -15.29 9.55
C SER A 34 24.32 -14.41 10.45
N ILE A 35 23.92 -14.26 11.71
CA ILE A 35 24.63 -13.51 12.75
C ILE A 35 25.43 -14.50 13.59
N VAL A 36 26.71 -14.70 13.26
CA VAL A 36 27.55 -15.74 13.89
C VAL A 36 28.65 -15.15 14.78
N GLY A 37 29.01 -13.88 14.59
CA GLY A 37 30.16 -13.28 15.26
C GLY A 37 29.99 -11.82 15.70
N TYR A 38 31.07 -11.29 16.27
CA TYR A 38 31.15 -9.89 16.73
C TYR A 38 30.90 -8.90 15.58
N ALA A 39 31.55 -9.11 14.43
CA ALA A 39 31.44 -8.23 13.28
C ALA A 39 29.98 -8.13 12.79
N ASP A 40 29.28 -9.27 12.70
CA ASP A 40 27.87 -9.29 12.30
C ASP A 40 26.97 -8.47 13.24
N CYS A 41 27.26 -8.50 14.54
CA CYS A 41 26.51 -7.71 15.53
C CYS A 41 26.81 -6.21 15.45
N VAL A 42 28.01 -5.81 15.03
CA VAL A 42 28.34 -4.39 14.77
C VAL A 42 27.54 -3.92 13.56
N ASP A 43 27.63 -4.66 12.46
CA ASP A 43 26.95 -4.32 11.22
C ASP A 43 25.41 -4.31 11.40
N LEU A 44 24.86 -5.27 12.15
CA LEU A 44 23.43 -5.30 12.47
C LEU A 44 23.02 -4.14 13.38
N SER A 45 23.86 -3.75 14.36
CA SER A 45 23.61 -2.57 15.20
C SER A 45 23.51 -1.29 14.36
N GLU A 46 24.43 -1.12 13.41
CA GLU A 46 24.41 0.01 12.48
C GLU A 46 23.19 -0.03 11.55
N ALA A 47 22.87 -1.20 11.00
CA ALA A 47 21.68 -1.39 10.18
C ALA A 47 20.40 -1.04 10.96
N ILE A 48 20.23 -1.54 12.19
CA ILE A 48 19.07 -1.21 13.03
C ILE A 48 18.99 0.30 13.29
N LYS A 49 20.12 0.94 13.61
CA LYS A 49 20.16 2.39 13.85
C LYS A 49 19.77 3.18 12.60
N LYS A 50 20.32 2.79 11.44
CA LYS A 50 20.01 3.41 10.15
C LYS A 50 18.53 3.26 9.80
N GLU A 51 17.96 2.07 9.95
CA GLU A 51 16.61 1.74 9.49
C GLU A 51 15.50 2.17 10.46
N THR A 52 15.76 2.15 11.76
CA THR A 52 14.73 2.41 12.78
C THR A 52 14.92 3.73 13.53
N GLY A 53 16.07 4.39 13.36
CA GLY A 53 16.49 5.52 14.19
C GLY A 53 16.81 5.15 15.64
N LYS A 54 16.65 3.89 16.03
CA LYS A 54 16.87 3.39 17.40
C LYS A 54 18.17 2.62 17.49
N HIS A 55 18.86 2.78 18.61
CA HIS A 55 20.14 2.11 18.83
C HIS A 55 19.98 0.87 19.73
N ILE A 56 20.52 -0.27 19.28
CA ILE A 56 20.78 -1.45 20.10
C ILE A 56 22.28 -1.70 20.06
N SER A 57 22.96 -1.72 21.21
CA SER A 57 24.41 -1.97 21.21
C SER A 57 24.75 -3.37 20.68
N HIS A 58 25.85 -3.50 19.95
CA HIS A 58 26.36 -4.79 19.47
C HIS A 58 26.54 -5.82 20.61
N GLN A 59 26.89 -5.40 21.84
CA GLN A 59 26.96 -6.32 23.00
C GLN A 59 25.59 -6.84 23.44
N THR A 60 24.52 -6.07 23.26
CA THR A 60 23.16 -6.53 23.51
C THR A 60 22.73 -7.53 22.45
N LEU A 61 23.08 -7.28 21.18
CA LEU A 61 22.84 -8.23 20.08
C LEU A 61 23.60 -9.55 20.29
N ARG A 62 24.88 -9.50 20.65
CA ARG A 62 25.67 -10.71 20.96
C ARG A 62 25.04 -11.58 22.04
N ARG A 63 24.43 -10.97 23.07
CA ARG A 63 23.68 -11.70 24.10
C ARG A 63 22.35 -12.24 23.57
N PHE A 64 21.63 -11.44 22.78
CA PHE A 64 20.34 -11.82 22.21
C PHE A 64 20.43 -13.01 21.25
N PHE A 65 21.45 -13.01 20.37
CA PHE A 65 21.72 -14.10 19.43
C PHE A 65 22.43 -15.30 20.06
N GLY A 66 22.72 -15.26 21.37
CA GLY A 66 23.38 -16.37 22.07
C GLY A 66 24.87 -16.54 21.76
N ILE A 67 25.52 -15.54 21.13
CA ILE A 67 26.97 -15.54 20.84
C ILE A 67 27.79 -15.46 22.13
N ILE A 68 27.28 -14.76 23.14
CA ILE A 68 27.86 -14.75 24.49
C ILE A 68 26.80 -15.09 25.54
N LYS A 69 27.22 -15.77 26.61
CA LYS A 69 26.32 -16.15 27.72
C LYS A 69 25.75 -14.89 28.38
N SER A 70 24.45 -14.94 28.68
CA SER A 70 23.73 -13.88 29.39
C SER A 70 22.79 -14.51 30.40
N ASN A 71 22.82 -14.02 31.64
CA ASN A 71 21.85 -14.40 32.67
C ASN A 71 20.62 -13.48 32.67
N SER A 72 20.63 -12.41 31.87
CA SER A 72 19.53 -11.46 31.74
C SER A 72 18.78 -11.67 30.43
N THR A 73 17.44 -11.68 30.51
CA THR A 73 16.55 -11.60 29.35
C THR A 73 16.71 -10.25 28.65
N ALA A 74 16.57 -10.23 27.33
CA ALA A 74 16.57 -8.97 26.59
C ALA A 74 15.42 -8.08 27.04
N SER A 75 15.68 -6.77 27.09
CA SER A 75 14.67 -5.81 27.48
C SER A 75 13.55 -5.75 26.45
N THR A 76 12.34 -5.40 26.89
CA THR A 76 11.18 -5.15 26.01
C THR A 76 11.50 -4.13 24.92
N ASN A 77 12.32 -3.12 25.23
CA ASN A 77 12.75 -2.12 24.25
C ASN A 77 13.63 -2.73 23.15
N THR A 78 14.54 -3.64 23.53
CA THR A 78 15.40 -4.38 22.59
C THR A 78 14.56 -5.25 21.66
N THR A 79 13.65 -6.06 22.20
CA THR A 79 12.80 -6.94 21.40
C THR A 79 11.86 -6.15 20.49
N ASN A 80 11.27 -5.05 20.97
CA ASN A 80 10.41 -4.20 20.15
C ASN A 80 11.20 -3.51 19.03
N THR A 81 12.43 -3.07 19.30
CA THR A 81 13.27 -2.46 18.26
C THR A 81 13.65 -3.49 17.18
N LEU A 82 13.96 -4.73 17.57
CA LEU A 82 14.19 -5.81 16.62
C LEU A 82 12.93 -6.16 15.80
N CYS A 83 11.76 -6.16 16.42
CA CYS A 83 10.48 -6.32 15.70
C CYS A 83 10.28 -5.20 14.67
N GLN A 84 10.57 -3.96 15.04
CA GLN A 84 10.48 -2.80 14.14
C GLN A 84 11.44 -2.89 12.97
N TYR A 85 12.65 -3.39 13.22
CA TYR A 85 13.63 -3.67 12.18
C TYR A 85 13.09 -4.65 11.14
N ILE A 86 12.41 -5.73 11.57
CA ILE A 86 11.80 -6.72 10.67
C ILE A 86 10.37 -6.36 10.21
N GLY A 87 9.92 -5.13 10.45
CA GLY A 87 8.65 -4.60 9.92
C GLY A 87 7.44 -4.70 10.84
N PHE A 88 7.54 -5.35 12.00
CA PHE A 88 6.48 -5.43 13.01
C PHE A 88 6.52 -4.23 13.98
N ARG A 89 5.38 -3.80 14.52
CA ARG A 89 5.32 -2.68 15.47
C ARG A 89 6.02 -3.01 16.80
N ASP A 90 5.82 -4.22 17.30
CA ASP A 90 6.27 -4.68 18.60
C ASP A 90 6.28 -6.22 18.70
N MET A 91 6.75 -6.74 19.83
CA MET A 91 6.84 -8.19 20.09
C MET A 91 5.46 -8.86 20.19
N GLN A 92 4.42 -8.13 20.57
CA GLN A 92 3.07 -8.66 20.68
C GLN A 92 2.48 -8.93 19.29
N GLU A 93 2.64 -7.99 18.35
CA GLU A 93 2.25 -8.18 16.95
C GLU A 93 3.00 -9.36 16.33
N PHE A 94 4.33 -9.41 16.51
CA PHE A 94 5.15 -10.51 16.01
C PHE A 94 4.65 -11.87 16.53
N THR A 95 4.48 -12.01 17.85
CA THR A 95 4.05 -13.28 18.45
C THR A 95 2.66 -13.70 17.99
N THR A 96 1.73 -12.75 17.87
CA THR A 96 0.36 -13.01 17.39
C THR A 96 0.38 -13.52 15.95
N HIS A 97 1.21 -12.90 15.10
CA HIS A 97 1.38 -13.31 13.72
C HIS A 97 1.97 -14.73 13.60
N GLN A 98 3.02 -15.03 14.36
CA GLN A 98 3.67 -16.34 14.30
C GLN A 98 2.75 -17.49 14.76
N LYS A 99 1.79 -17.21 15.65
CA LYS A 99 0.76 -18.18 16.04
C LYS A 99 -0.23 -18.49 14.91
N ALA A 100 -0.54 -17.51 14.07
CA ALA A 100 -1.46 -17.67 12.95
C ALA A 100 -0.83 -18.42 11.75
N LYS A 101 0.49 -18.37 11.60
CA LYS A 101 1.22 -18.79 10.39
C LYS A 101 1.53 -20.30 10.28
N HIS A 102 0.79 -21.18 10.95
CA HIS A 102 1.13 -22.61 11.05
C HIS A 102 0.96 -23.45 9.75
N ASN A 103 0.76 -22.81 8.58
CA ASN A 103 0.79 -23.44 7.27
C ASN A 103 2.08 -23.07 6.53
N LYS A 104 2.96 -24.06 6.33
CA LYS A 104 4.22 -23.92 5.58
C LYS A 104 3.92 -23.63 4.11
N ALA A 105 4.29 -22.45 3.62
CA ALA A 105 4.47 -22.25 2.18
C ALA A 105 5.62 -23.14 1.68
N ALA A 106 5.49 -23.65 0.46
CA ALA A 106 6.58 -24.32 -0.24
C ALA A 106 7.79 -23.37 -0.37
N ASP A 107 9.00 -23.91 -0.40
CA ASP A 107 10.21 -23.12 -0.63
C ASP A 107 10.19 -22.62 -2.08
N ILE A 108 9.96 -21.31 -2.27
CA ILE A 108 9.91 -20.68 -3.59
C ILE A 108 11.25 -20.02 -3.84
N ASP A 109 11.97 -20.50 -4.86
CA ASP A 109 13.19 -19.89 -5.34
C ASP A 109 12.87 -18.64 -6.19
N PHE A 110 13.27 -17.46 -5.71
CA PHE A 110 13.10 -16.19 -6.41
C PHE A 110 14.30 -15.82 -7.30
N THR A 111 15.37 -16.63 -7.35
CA THR A 111 16.55 -16.35 -8.16
C THR A 111 16.25 -16.29 -9.66
N ALA A 112 15.29 -17.09 -10.14
CA ALA A 112 14.81 -16.99 -11.51
C ALA A 112 14.14 -15.63 -11.78
N ILE A 113 13.28 -15.17 -10.87
CA ILE A 113 12.59 -13.87 -10.95
C ILE A 113 13.61 -12.71 -10.90
N GLN A 114 14.59 -12.79 -10.01
CA GLN A 114 15.70 -11.84 -9.93
C GLN A 114 16.49 -11.76 -11.25
N SER A 115 16.85 -12.92 -11.81
CA SER A 115 17.58 -13.00 -13.07
C SER A 115 16.79 -12.41 -14.25
N MET A 116 15.46 -12.54 -14.23
CA MET A 116 14.59 -11.94 -15.23
C MET A 116 14.56 -10.41 -15.14
N PHE A 117 14.47 -9.84 -13.94
CA PHE A 117 14.46 -8.38 -13.78
C PHE A 117 15.83 -7.75 -14.06
N ASN A 118 16.92 -8.40 -13.70
CA ASN A 118 18.27 -7.87 -13.98
C ASN A 118 18.60 -7.80 -15.47
N ARG A 119 17.88 -8.55 -16.32
CA ARG A 119 18.06 -8.55 -17.77
C ARG A 119 17.03 -7.68 -18.50
N SER A 120 16.04 -7.12 -17.81
CA SER A 120 14.92 -6.40 -18.44
C SER A 120 15.34 -5.11 -19.15
N SER A 121 16.43 -4.45 -18.70
CA SER A 121 16.98 -3.26 -19.36
C SER A 121 17.61 -3.54 -20.72
N GLU A 122 17.98 -4.80 -21.01
CA GLU A 122 18.56 -5.20 -22.30
C GLU A 122 17.48 -5.48 -23.37
N TYR A 123 16.20 -5.55 -22.98
CA TYR A 123 15.07 -5.93 -23.86
C TYR A 123 14.03 -4.79 -24.05
N ALA A 124 14.48 -3.53 -24.05
CA ALA A 124 13.62 -2.35 -24.21
C ALA A 124 12.62 -2.45 -25.38
N ASP A 125 12.96 -3.20 -26.44
CA ASP A 125 12.13 -3.41 -27.62
C ASP A 125 10.83 -4.23 -27.37
N ASN A 126 10.66 -4.85 -26.19
CA ASN A 126 9.46 -5.63 -25.86
C ASN A 126 8.87 -5.29 -24.48
N TRP A 127 8.85 -4.00 -24.13
CA TRP A 127 8.28 -3.46 -22.89
C TRP A 127 6.90 -4.04 -22.55
N ILE A 128 6.00 -4.13 -23.55
CA ILE A 128 4.65 -4.69 -23.43
C ILE A 128 4.69 -6.13 -22.90
N PHE A 129 5.50 -6.99 -23.49
CA PHE A 129 5.57 -8.40 -23.08
C PHE A 129 6.12 -8.55 -21.66
N TRP A 130 7.19 -7.83 -21.34
CA TRP A 130 7.85 -7.94 -20.04
C TRP A 130 7.01 -7.36 -18.90
N HIS A 131 6.37 -6.20 -19.11
CA HIS A 131 5.60 -5.52 -18.08
C HIS A 131 4.16 -6.03 -18.00
N GLU A 132 3.45 -6.14 -19.13
CA GLU A 132 2.00 -6.43 -19.10
C GLU A 132 1.68 -7.93 -18.99
N LYS A 133 2.60 -8.82 -19.40
CA LYS A 133 2.38 -10.26 -19.30
C LYS A 133 3.18 -10.86 -18.17
N THR A 134 4.51 -10.85 -18.31
CA THR A 134 5.38 -11.57 -17.39
C THR A 134 5.36 -10.97 -15.98
N SER A 135 5.56 -9.65 -15.86
CA SER A 135 5.53 -8.98 -14.55
C SER A 135 4.14 -9.04 -13.91
N ALA A 136 3.07 -8.86 -14.71
CA ALA A 136 1.70 -8.96 -14.21
C ALA A 136 1.36 -10.37 -13.68
N MET A 137 1.72 -11.43 -14.40
CA MET A 137 1.49 -12.81 -13.94
C MET A 137 2.27 -13.12 -12.66
N LEU A 138 3.54 -12.70 -12.59
CA LEU A 138 4.36 -12.88 -11.39
C LEU A 138 3.80 -12.07 -10.22
N ALA A 139 3.42 -10.82 -10.46
CA ALA A 139 2.83 -9.95 -9.45
C ALA A 139 1.51 -10.52 -8.94
N GLU A 140 0.64 -11.05 -9.80
CA GLU A 140 -0.60 -11.68 -9.36
C GLU A 140 -0.32 -12.89 -8.46
N MET A 141 0.59 -13.78 -8.87
CA MET A 141 0.99 -14.95 -8.07
C MET A 141 1.57 -14.55 -6.70
N ILE A 142 2.41 -13.53 -6.67
CA ILE A 142 3.12 -13.10 -5.45
C ILE A 142 2.20 -12.29 -4.55
N LEU A 143 1.58 -11.24 -5.09
CA LEU A 143 0.87 -10.22 -4.32
C LEU A 143 -0.53 -10.66 -3.89
N ALA A 144 -1.16 -11.62 -4.58
CA ALA A 144 -2.47 -12.13 -4.18
C ALA A 144 -2.39 -13.25 -3.12
N ASN A 145 -1.19 -13.72 -2.77
CA ASN A 145 -0.99 -14.81 -1.83
C ASN A 145 -0.09 -14.39 -0.66
N GLU A 146 -0.69 -14.27 0.54
CA GLU A 146 0.00 -13.87 1.77
C GLU A 146 1.30 -14.66 2.02
N ALA A 147 1.26 -15.99 1.85
CA ALA A 147 2.38 -16.83 2.20
C ALA A 147 3.55 -16.68 1.20
N VAL A 148 3.22 -16.50 -0.09
CA VAL A 148 4.21 -16.23 -1.15
C VAL A 148 4.77 -14.82 -0.99
N PHE A 149 3.92 -13.82 -0.75
CA PHE A 149 4.33 -12.44 -0.56
C PHE A 149 5.28 -12.29 0.64
N GLU A 150 5.00 -12.94 1.76
CA GLU A 150 5.87 -12.88 2.93
C GLU A 150 7.27 -13.42 2.65
N LEU A 151 7.37 -14.54 1.92
CA LEU A 151 8.67 -15.08 1.49
C LEU A 151 9.36 -14.16 0.48
N PHE A 152 8.59 -13.59 -0.44
CA PHE A 152 9.09 -12.64 -1.42
C PHE A 152 9.66 -11.39 -0.74
N ALA A 153 8.91 -10.76 0.17
CA ALA A 153 9.37 -9.59 0.92
C ALA A 153 10.61 -9.92 1.76
N GLU A 154 10.66 -11.09 2.40
CA GLU A 154 11.82 -11.52 3.18
C GLU A 154 13.09 -11.62 2.31
N ARG A 155 12.99 -12.14 1.08
CA ARG A 155 14.15 -12.42 0.21
C ARG A 155 14.49 -11.30 -0.77
N MET A 156 13.50 -10.54 -1.24
CA MET A 156 13.63 -9.62 -2.37
C MET A 156 13.52 -8.14 -2.02
N HIS A 157 13.32 -7.77 -0.75
CA HIS A 157 13.10 -6.36 -0.35
C HIS A 157 14.26 -5.40 -0.67
N LYS A 158 15.46 -5.91 -0.94
CA LYS A 158 16.64 -5.12 -1.36
C LYS A 158 16.84 -5.09 -2.87
N ASP A 159 16.06 -5.86 -3.62
CA ASP A 159 16.19 -5.99 -5.07
C ASP A 159 15.46 -4.82 -5.78
N PRO A 160 16.17 -3.97 -6.55
CA PRO A 160 15.56 -2.83 -7.22
C PRO A 160 14.52 -3.23 -8.27
N GLY A 161 14.76 -4.36 -8.97
CA GLY A 161 13.84 -4.88 -9.97
C GLY A 161 12.52 -5.35 -9.35
N ALA A 162 12.57 -6.03 -8.21
CA ALA A 162 11.39 -6.41 -7.44
C ALA A 162 10.58 -5.18 -6.98
N MET A 163 11.25 -4.14 -6.48
CA MET A 163 10.58 -2.88 -6.12
C MET A 163 9.90 -2.24 -7.34
N GLN A 164 10.62 -2.12 -8.46
CA GLN A 164 10.13 -1.45 -9.66
C GLN A 164 9.01 -2.24 -10.36
N HIS A 165 9.24 -3.52 -10.66
CA HIS A 165 8.39 -4.30 -11.56
C HIS A 165 7.24 -5.03 -10.87
N ILE A 166 7.33 -5.25 -9.54
CA ILE A 166 6.27 -5.90 -8.77
C ILE A 166 5.60 -4.90 -7.84
N MET A 167 6.34 -4.27 -6.93
CA MET A 167 5.73 -3.48 -5.85
C MET A 167 5.19 -2.11 -6.31
N ALA A 168 5.92 -1.39 -7.16
CA ALA A 168 5.55 -0.04 -7.59
C ALA A 168 4.47 -0.05 -8.69
N MET A 169 4.56 -1.00 -9.63
CA MET A 169 3.61 -1.13 -10.74
C MET A 169 2.24 -1.66 -10.28
N PHE A 170 2.21 -2.60 -9.34
CA PHE A 170 0.98 -3.25 -8.87
C PHE A 170 0.71 -2.87 -7.42
N GLN A 171 -0.09 -1.83 -7.23
CA GLN A 171 -0.17 -1.14 -5.94
C GLN A 171 -0.99 -1.87 -4.86
N MET A 172 -1.77 -2.90 -5.25
CA MET A 172 -2.61 -3.76 -4.40
C MET A 172 -3.40 -3.00 -3.34
N TRP A 173 -4.30 -2.13 -3.79
CA TRP A 173 -5.10 -1.31 -2.86
C TRP A 173 -5.97 -2.19 -1.95
N ASP A 174 -6.37 -3.35 -2.49
CA ASP A 174 -7.12 -4.41 -1.83
C ASP A 174 -6.41 -4.99 -0.61
N ASN A 175 -5.08 -4.91 -0.56
CA ASN A 175 -4.27 -5.48 0.50
C ASN A 175 -3.75 -4.43 1.50
N LEU A 176 -4.05 -3.15 1.34
CA LEU A 176 -3.48 -2.10 2.21
C LEU A 176 -3.87 -2.25 3.69
N ASN A 177 -5.01 -2.90 3.97
CA ASN A 177 -5.46 -3.20 5.33
C ASN A 177 -5.08 -4.61 5.80
N LYS A 178 -4.20 -5.29 5.07
CA LYS A 178 -3.62 -6.58 5.46
C LYS A 178 -2.23 -6.34 6.04
N ASP A 179 -2.04 -6.74 7.29
CA ASP A 179 -0.78 -6.50 8.00
C ASP A 179 0.42 -7.09 7.25
N TRP A 180 0.29 -8.30 6.70
CA TRP A 180 1.35 -8.96 5.92
C TRP A 180 1.81 -8.14 4.72
N TYR A 181 0.86 -7.54 3.99
CA TYR A 181 1.19 -6.75 2.81
C TYR A 181 1.90 -5.45 3.21
N MET A 182 1.33 -4.74 4.19
CA MET A 182 1.88 -3.47 4.64
C MET A 182 3.27 -3.63 5.27
N ARG A 183 3.53 -4.73 6.00
CA ARG A 183 4.86 -5.06 6.50
C ARG A 183 5.88 -5.25 5.37
N GLY A 184 5.55 -6.04 4.34
CA GLY A 184 6.44 -6.23 3.20
C GLY A 184 6.69 -4.93 2.45
N LEU A 185 5.63 -4.13 2.20
CA LEU A 185 5.76 -2.83 1.55
C LEU A 185 6.69 -1.87 2.33
N ARG A 186 6.60 -1.85 3.67
CA ARG A 186 7.53 -1.10 4.52
C ARG A 186 8.97 -1.58 4.33
N LEU A 187 9.22 -2.89 4.27
CA LEU A 187 10.58 -3.43 4.03
C LEU A 187 11.15 -2.96 2.69
N PHE A 188 10.37 -3.05 1.62
CA PHE A 188 10.78 -2.58 0.28
C PHE A 188 11.09 -1.08 0.27
N CYS A 189 10.20 -0.25 0.81
CA CYS A 189 10.39 1.21 0.79
C CYS A 189 11.54 1.66 1.69
N ARG A 190 11.79 0.97 2.81
CA ARG A 190 12.91 1.28 3.73
C ARG A 190 14.28 0.96 3.12
N ASN A 191 14.39 -0.18 2.43
CA ASN A 191 15.66 -0.60 1.82
C ASN A 191 15.95 0.06 0.47
N SER A 192 15.04 0.91 0.01
CA SER A 192 15.25 1.72 -1.18
C SER A 192 16.12 2.95 -0.90
N ASN A 193 17.03 3.26 -1.83
CA ASN A 193 17.79 4.51 -1.81
C ASN A 193 17.05 5.69 -2.48
N GLU A 194 15.86 5.45 -3.05
CA GLU A 194 15.06 6.48 -3.69
C GLU A 194 14.24 7.33 -2.71
N PHE A 195 14.43 8.64 -2.77
CA PHE A 195 13.74 9.60 -1.89
C PHE A 195 12.21 9.51 -2.02
N HIS A 196 11.68 9.37 -3.23
CA HIS A 196 10.24 9.27 -3.45
C HIS A 196 9.59 8.00 -2.88
N HIS A 197 10.34 6.93 -2.59
CA HIS A 197 9.76 5.73 -1.98
C HIS A 197 9.30 5.96 -0.52
N LYS A 198 9.93 6.91 0.20
CA LYS A 198 9.45 7.38 1.50
C LYS A 198 8.08 8.06 1.37
N MET A 199 7.94 8.92 0.35
CA MET A 199 6.68 9.61 0.05
C MET A 199 5.60 8.59 -0.34
N TYR A 200 5.95 7.65 -1.23
CA TYR A 200 5.07 6.57 -1.65
C TYR A 200 4.55 5.76 -0.46
N LEU A 201 5.42 5.31 0.46
CA LEU A 201 5.00 4.58 1.64
C LEU A 201 4.02 5.40 2.49
N ALA A 202 4.31 6.68 2.76
CA ALA A 202 3.42 7.54 3.53
C ALA A 202 2.03 7.66 2.87
N THR A 203 1.96 7.74 1.52
CA THR A 203 0.66 7.73 0.83
C THR A 203 -0.10 6.41 0.98
N LYS A 204 0.60 5.27 0.99
CA LYS A 204 -0.03 3.97 1.19
C LYS A 204 -0.53 3.77 2.62
N GLU A 205 0.22 4.25 3.61
CA GLU A 205 -0.20 4.19 5.01
C GLU A 205 -1.38 5.12 5.30
N PHE A 206 -1.38 6.34 4.73
CA PHE A 206 -2.55 7.22 4.79
C PHE A 206 -3.77 6.57 4.14
N LEU A 207 -3.60 6.01 2.92
CA LEU A 207 -4.70 5.39 2.20
C LEU A 207 -5.27 4.17 2.95
N ALA A 208 -4.43 3.38 3.64
CA ALA A 208 -4.89 2.32 4.52
C ALA A 208 -5.77 2.87 5.66
N CYS A 209 -5.32 3.94 6.34
CA CYS A 209 -6.12 4.64 7.36
C CYS A 209 -7.45 5.12 6.79
N LEU A 210 -7.46 5.74 5.61
CA LEU A 210 -8.69 6.20 4.94
C LEU A 210 -9.64 5.03 4.66
N LEU A 211 -9.16 4.00 3.97
CA LEU A 211 -9.98 2.87 3.54
C LEU A 211 -10.54 2.08 4.73
N ASN A 212 -9.80 1.99 5.83
CA ASN A 212 -10.25 1.33 7.06
C ASN A 212 -11.09 2.23 7.97
N ASN A 213 -11.44 3.45 7.54
CA ASN A 213 -12.17 4.44 8.33
C ASN A 213 -11.48 4.81 9.67
N LYS A 214 -10.16 4.94 9.64
CA LYS A 214 -9.25 5.28 10.76
C LYS A 214 -8.40 6.51 10.46
N LEU A 215 -8.99 7.53 9.86
CA LEU A 215 -8.26 8.71 9.40
C LEU A 215 -7.61 9.51 10.54
N ALA A 216 -8.13 9.40 11.76
CA ALA A 216 -7.52 9.97 12.97
C ALA A 216 -6.09 9.45 13.23
N ASP A 217 -5.75 8.25 12.76
CA ASP A 217 -4.43 7.64 12.93
C ASP A 217 -3.42 8.11 11.85
N ALA A 218 -3.85 8.90 10.87
CA ALA A 218 -3.04 9.24 9.69
C ALA A 218 -2.06 10.41 9.89
N ALA A 219 -2.15 11.12 11.02
CA ALA A 219 -1.36 12.33 11.30
C ALA A 219 0.17 12.17 11.11
N PRO A 220 0.83 11.05 11.52
CA PRO A 220 2.26 10.86 11.30
C PRO A 220 2.64 10.83 9.81
N TYR A 221 1.79 10.23 8.97
CA TYR A 221 2.05 10.10 7.53
C TYR A 221 1.85 11.44 6.83
N VAL A 222 0.80 12.17 7.20
CA VAL A 222 0.57 13.54 6.70
C VAL A 222 1.76 14.44 7.00
N LYS A 223 2.32 14.35 8.22
CA LYS A 223 3.50 15.12 8.59
C LYS A 223 4.67 14.85 7.64
N VAL A 224 4.94 13.58 7.34
CA VAL A 224 5.96 13.19 6.36
C VAL A 224 5.67 13.83 5.00
N LEU A 225 4.44 13.75 4.52
CA LEU A 225 4.07 14.32 3.22
C LEU A 225 4.27 15.84 3.17
N LYS A 226 3.78 16.57 4.17
CA LYS A 226 3.87 18.05 4.22
C LYS A 226 5.33 18.53 4.29
N GLU A 227 6.13 17.95 5.17
CA GLU A 227 7.52 18.36 5.38
C GLU A 227 8.42 18.07 4.17
N ASN A 228 8.10 17.02 3.39
CA ASN A 228 8.95 16.56 2.30
C ASN A 228 8.43 16.98 0.92
N LEU A 229 7.21 17.53 0.80
CA LEU A 229 6.63 17.98 -0.48
C LEU A 229 7.49 19.04 -1.19
N PRO A 230 8.03 20.09 -0.54
CA PRO A 230 8.86 21.08 -1.24
C PRO A 230 10.10 20.46 -1.89
N ALA A 231 10.85 19.65 -1.14
CA ALA A 231 12.03 18.94 -1.64
C ALA A 231 11.68 17.91 -2.71
N PHE A 232 10.50 17.28 -2.61
CA PHE A 232 9.99 16.38 -3.65
C PHE A 232 9.75 17.11 -4.96
N LYS A 233 9.10 18.27 -4.92
CA LYS A 233 8.83 19.09 -6.12
C LYS A 233 10.12 19.62 -6.73
N GLU A 234 11.06 20.09 -5.91
CA GLU A 234 12.38 20.55 -6.36
C GLU A 234 13.15 19.43 -7.08
N LYS A 235 13.15 18.21 -6.51
CA LYS A 235 13.91 17.09 -7.06
C LYS A 235 13.29 16.47 -8.31
N TYR A 236 11.97 16.31 -8.34
CA TYR A 236 11.31 15.49 -9.37
C TYR A 236 10.50 16.30 -10.39
N GLY A 237 10.18 17.57 -10.10
CA GLY A 237 9.36 18.41 -10.97
C GLY A 237 8.09 17.68 -11.43
N THR A 238 7.91 17.59 -12.76
CA THR A 238 6.76 16.95 -13.42
C THR A 238 6.97 15.45 -13.73
N THR A 239 7.98 14.81 -13.16
CA THR A 239 8.35 13.42 -13.50
C THR A 239 7.51 12.38 -12.75
N LEU A 240 7.04 12.70 -11.54
CA LEU A 240 6.31 11.77 -10.65
C LEU A 240 4.89 12.26 -10.33
N LEU A 241 4.21 12.77 -11.34
CA LEU A 241 2.85 13.31 -11.27
C LEU A 241 1.81 12.37 -10.61
N PRO A 242 1.79 11.04 -10.83
CA PRO A 242 0.84 10.17 -10.15
C PRO A 242 0.99 10.17 -8.62
N LEU A 243 2.23 10.24 -8.13
CA LEU A 243 2.53 10.31 -6.70
C LEU A 243 2.19 11.70 -6.16
N GLU A 244 2.50 12.77 -6.89
CA GLU A 244 2.14 14.13 -6.48
C GLU A 244 0.62 14.30 -6.34
N GLY A 245 -0.16 13.76 -7.29
CA GLY A 245 -1.63 13.76 -7.21
C GLY A 245 -2.16 12.99 -6.01
N ALA A 246 -1.50 11.89 -5.62
CA ALA A 246 -1.82 11.18 -4.39
C ALA A 246 -1.54 12.03 -3.15
N ILE A 247 -0.37 12.67 -3.08
CA ILE A 247 0.03 13.52 -1.96
C ILE A 247 -0.99 14.64 -1.76
N TYR A 248 -1.31 15.41 -2.82
CA TYR A 248 -2.28 16.50 -2.71
C TYR A 248 -3.64 16.04 -2.23
N ALA A 249 -4.15 14.91 -2.73
CA ALA A 249 -5.44 14.38 -2.29
C ALA A 249 -5.48 14.12 -0.78
N GLU A 250 -4.40 13.57 -0.24
CA GLU A 250 -4.32 13.19 1.17
C GLU A 250 -4.17 14.42 2.06
N LEU A 251 -3.41 15.43 1.60
CA LEU A 251 -3.32 16.73 2.28
C LEU A 251 -4.68 17.44 2.32
N ILE A 252 -5.44 17.42 1.21
CA ILE A 252 -6.81 17.97 1.13
C ILE A 252 -7.74 17.23 2.10
N ILE A 253 -7.72 15.90 2.08
CA ILE A 253 -8.55 15.05 2.94
C ILE A 253 -8.23 15.28 4.42
N ASP A 254 -6.95 15.36 4.78
CA ASP A 254 -6.50 15.65 6.14
C ASP A 254 -6.96 17.04 6.60
N ALA A 255 -6.80 18.07 5.76
CA ALA A 255 -7.25 19.42 6.07
C ALA A 255 -8.77 19.46 6.30
N HIS A 256 -9.54 18.84 5.40
CA HIS A 256 -11.00 18.73 5.56
C HIS A 256 -11.40 17.97 6.83
N PHE A 257 -10.79 16.80 7.10
CA PHE A 257 -11.09 15.98 8.27
C PHE A 257 -10.87 16.73 9.60
N ASN A 258 -9.86 17.61 9.62
CA ASN A 258 -9.52 18.43 10.77
C ASN A 258 -10.17 19.83 10.75
N ASN A 259 -11.15 20.07 9.88
CA ASN A 259 -11.87 21.35 9.74
C ASN A 259 -10.96 22.56 9.42
N ARG A 260 -9.85 22.35 8.71
CA ARG A 260 -8.94 23.41 8.24
C ARG A 260 -9.26 23.78 6.80
N MET A 261 -10.34 24.52 6.61
CA MET A 261 -10.89 24.80 5.28
C MET A 261 -9.98 25.66 4.39
N ASP A 262 -9.27 26.65 4.96
CA ASP A 262 -8.34 27.48 4.20
C ASP A 262 -7.19 26.64 3.64
N GLU A 263 -6.57 25.82 4.49
CA GLU A 263 -5.51 24.89 4.08
C GLU A 263 -6.00 23.86 3.05
N MET A 264 -7.25 23.38 3.18
CA MET A 264 -7.87 22.50 2.18
C MET A 264 -7.97 23.19 0.82
N ASN A 265 -8.42 24.44 0.80
CA ASN A 265 -8.56 25.22 -0.43
C ASN A 265 -7.19 25.51 -1.05
N ASP A 266 -6.19 25.92 -0.26
CA ASP A 266 -4.83 26.16 -0.72
C ASP A 266 -4.23 24.92 -1.41
N TYR A 267 -4.37 23.74 -0.79
CA TYR A 267 -3.89 22.50 -1.39
C TYR A 267 -4.66 22.13 -2.66
N PHE A 268 -5.98 22.36 -2.69
CA PHE A 268 -6.78 22.08 -3.88
C PHE A 268 -6.42 23.02 -5.04
N GLU A 269 -6.24 24.31 -4.79
CA GLU A 269 -5.79 25.28 -5.78
C GLU A 269 -4.40 24.95 -6.32
N ALA A 270 -3.46 24.60 -5.44
CA ALA A 270 -2.13 24.14 -5.83
C ALA A 270 -2.19 22.89 -6.71
N ALA A 271 -3.05 21.92 -6.37
CA ALA A 271 -3.24 20.70 -7.16
C ALA A 271 -3.83 21.01 -8.55
N MET A 272 -4.80 21.91 -8.64
CA MET A 272 -5.40 22.34 -9.91
C MET A 272 -4.40 23.12 -10.78
N GLN A 273 -3.50 23.89 -10.16
CA GLN A 273 -2.43 24.57 -10.88
C GLN A 273 -1.43 23.58 -11.48
N VAL A 274 -0.98 22.59 -10.72
CA VAL A 274 -0.11 21.51 -11.24
C VAL A 274 -0.78 20.78 -12.40
N LEU A 275 -2.08 20.48 -12.27
CA LEU A 275 -2.85 19.82 -13.31
C LEU A 275 -2.89 20.67 -14.60
N LYS A 276 -3.15 21.97 -14.49
CA LYS A 276 -3.13 22.91 -15.63
C LYS A 276 -1.75 23.02 -16.29
N GLU A 277 -0.69 23.04 -15.49
CA GLU A 277 0.69 23.08 -15.98
C GLU A 277 1.07 21.78 -16.71
N SER A 278 0.67 20.63 -16.15
CA SER A 278 0.98 19.30 -16.71
C SER A 278 0.39 19.07 -18.09
N GLN A 279 -0.72 19.73 -18.45
CA GLN A 279 -1.32 19.64 -19.78
C GLN A 279 -0.43 20.22 -20.89
N ASN A 280 0.51 21.11 -20.53
CA ASN A 280 1.39 21.80 -21.49
C ASN A 280 2.80 21.21 -21.55
N VAL A 281 3.10 20.17 -20.77
CA VAL A 281 4.44 19.56 -20.73
C VAL A 281 4.59 18.61 -21.92
N GLN A 282 5.52 18.94 -22.83
CA GLN A 282 6.05 17.95 -23.77
C GLN A 282 7.01 17.03 -23.01
N ILE A 283 6.55 15.82 -22.70
CA ILE A 283 7.37 14.85 -22.00
C ILE A 283 8.32 14.19 -23.03
N PRO A 284 9.64 14.14 -22.79
CA PRO A 284 10.63 13.59 -23.74
C PRO A 284 10.47 12.09 -24.02
N PHE A 285 9.52 11.42 -23.37
CA PHE A 285 9.21 10.01 -23.52
C PHE A 285 7.74 9.82 -23.90
N GLU A 286 7.47 8.87 -24.78
CA GLU A 286 6.18 8.60 -25.45
C GLU A 286 5.01 8.15 -24.53
N SER A 287 5.02 8.42 -23.22
CA SER A 287 3.92 8.08 -22.32
C SER A 287 3.17 9.32 -21.82
N LYS A 288 2.06 9.64 -22.51
CA LYS A 288 0.98 10.52 -21.98
C LYS A 288 0.41 10.04 -20.63
N GLU A 289 0.76 8.83 -20.22
CA GLU A 289 0.32 8.13 -18.99
C GLU A 289 0.75 8.84 -17.71
N THR A 290 1.87 9.54 -17.75
CA THR A 290 2.41 10.24 -16.58
C THR A 290 1.54 11.44 -16.19
N THR A 291 0.90 12.14 -17.15
CA THR A 291 0.04 13.28 -16.86
C THR A 291 -1.35 12.86 -16.38
N GLU A 292 -1.88 11.75 -16.89
CA GLU A 292 -3.21 11.23 -16.52
C GLU A 292 -3.22 10.60 -15.12
N GLY A 293 -2.09 10.08 -14.64
CA GLY A 293 -2.00 9.49 -13.32
C GLY A 293 -2.21 10.49 -12.16
N PHE A 294 -1.92 11.78 -12.35
CA PHE A 294 -2.18 12.83 -11.34
C PHE A 294 -3.67 12.98 -11.04
N PRO A 295 -4.54 13.35 -12.02
CA PRO A 295 -5.96 13.54 -11.76
C PRO A 295 -6.65 12.22 -11.36
N ILE A 296 -6.18 11.06 -11.85
CA ILE A 296 -6.69 9.74 -11.41
C ILE A 296 -6.44 9.53 -9.91
N ASN A 297 -5.20 9.70 -9.44
CA ASN A 297 -4.87 9.48 -8.04
C ASN A 297 -5.53 10.50 -7.11
N LEU A 298 -5.62 11.75 -7.55
CA LEU A 298 -6.31 12.82 -6.84
C LEU A 298 -7.80 12.50 -6.70
N CYS A 299 -8.48 12.29 -7.83
CA CYS A 299 -9.93 12.04 -7.85
C CYS A 299 -10.31 10.75 -7.13
N THR A 300 -9.52 9.68 -7.25
CA THR A 300 -9.83 8.40 -6.59
C THR A 300 -9.93 8.57 -5.08
N LYS A 301 -8.96 9.25 -4.47
CA LYS A 301 -8.94 9.44 -3.01
C LYS A 301 -10.05 10.40 -2.56
N LEU A 302 -10.30 11.48 -3.30
CA LEU A 302 -11.41 12.40 -3.04
C LEU A 302 -12.76 11.68 -3.07
N ASN A 303 -13.01 10.82 -4.07
CA ASN A 303 -14.22 10.00 -4.15
C ASN A 303 -14.32 8.99 -3.00
N CYS A 304 -13.21 8.30 -2.66
CA CYS A 304 -13.17 7.35 -1.55
C CYS A 304 -13.51 8.02 -0.20
N TYR A 305 -13.11 9.26 0.01
CA TYR A 305 -13.45 10.01 1.22
C TYR A 305 -14.85 10.65 1.14
N GLY A 306 -15.31 11.02 -0.05
CA GLY A 306 -16.63 11.58 -0.32
C GLY A 306 -16.65 13.09 -0.60
N LEU A 307 -15.52 13.68 -1.01
CA LEU A 307 -15.43 15.06 -1.47
C LEU A 307 -15.80 15.16 -2.96
N TYR A 308 -17.06 14.81 -3.26
CA TYR A 308 -17.54 14.65 -4.63
C TYR A 308 -17.54 15.93 -5.45
N GLU A 309 -17.77 17.09 -4.83
CA GLU A 309 -17.71 18.38 -5.52
C GLU A 309 -16.30 18.71 -6.00
N LEU A 310 -15.28 18.47 -5.17
CA LEU A 310 -13.88 18.63 -5.58
C LEU A 310 -13.50 17.60 -6.64
N ALA A 311 -13.91 16.35 -6.47
CA ALA A 311 -13.69 15.31 -7.47
C ALA A 311 -14.34 15.66 -8.82
N ALA A 312 -15.54 16.25 -8.82
CA ALA A 312 -16.25 16.68 -10.02
C ALA A 312 -15.53 17.82 -10.76
N LYS A 313 -14.87 18.73 -10.04
CA LYS A 313 -14.00 19.76 -10.64
C LYS A 313 -12.78 19.13 -11.32
N VAL A 314 -12.10 18.19 -10.63
CA VAL A 314 -10.94 17.47 -11.18
C VAL A 314 -11.30 16.75 -12.49
N VAL A 315 -12.44 16.05 -12.56
CA VAL A 315 -12.82 15.31 -13.79
C VAL A 315 -13.56 16.15 -14.84
N GLY A 316 -14.20 17.24 -14.44
CA GLY A 316 -14.99 18.10 -15.32
C GLY A 316 -14.13 19.05 -16.14
N ASP A 317 -13.05 19.56 -15.54
CA ASP A 317 -12.15 20.54 -16.17
C ASP A 317 -11.05 19.87 -17.01
N ASN A 318 -10.94 18.54 -16.95
CA ASN A 318 -9.84 17.80 -17.54
C ASN A 318 -10.35 16.71 -18.46
N ASN A 319 -10.02 16.85 -19.74
CA ASN A 319 -10.31 15.85 -20.76
C ASN A 319 -9.33 14.68 -20.62
N ILE A 320 -9.39 13.94 -19.50
CA ILE A 320 -8.58 12.73 -19.27
C ILE A 320 -8.88 11.77 -20.42
N GLN A 321 -7.91 11.59 -21.32
CA GLN A 321 -8.03 10.74 -22.49
C GLN A 321 -7.55 9.33 -22.14
N GLU A 322 -7.66 8.42 -23.10
CA GLU A 322 -7.20 7.04 -22.97
C GLU A 322 -5.86 6.92 -23.70
N ASN A 323 -4.84 6.37 -23.04
CA ASN A 323 -3.67 5.89 -23.77
C ASN A 323 -3.98 4.56 -24.46
N LYS A 324 -4.16 4.59 -25.79
CA LYS A 324 -4.51 3.39 -26.58
C LYS A 324 -3.33 2.46 -26.88
N LYS A 325 -2.12 2.79 -26.43
CA LYS A 325 -0.89 2.09 -26.81
C LYS A 325 -0.65 0.76 -26.06
N TYR A 326 -1.27 0.55 -24.90
CA TYR A 326 -0.83 -0.48 -23.93
C TYR A 326 -2.00 -1.13 -23.19
N GLU A 327 -2.11 -2.46 -23.05
CA GLU A 327 -3.30 -3.18 -22.55
C GLU A 327 -3.79 -2.77 -21.15
N TRP A 328 -2.91 -2.28 -20.28
CA TRP A 328 -3.27 -1.79 -18.94
C TRP A 328 -4.22 -0.59 -18.96
N HIS A 329 -4.33 0.12 -20.09
CA HIS A 329 -5.32 1.17 -20.34
C HIS A 329 -6.76 0.75 -20.05
N LYS A 330 -7.10 -0.55 -20.17
CA LYS A 330 -8.46 -1.03 -19.93
C LYS A 330 -8.90 -0.83 -18.48
N THR A 331 -8.01 -1.13 -17.52
CA THR A 331 -8.29 -0.92 -16.10
C THR A 331 -8.37 0.57 -15.78
N GLU A 332 -7.45 1.36 -16.34
CA GLU A 332 -7.44 2.80 -16.10
C GLU A 332 -8.67 3.48 -16.66
N ARG A 333 -9.11 3.09 -17.86
CA ARG A 333 -10.34 3.57 -18.46
C ARG A 333 -11.54 3.26 -17.61
N VAL A 334 -11.68 2.01 -17.15
CA VAL A 334 -12.77 1.62 -16.25
C VAL A 334 -12.73 2.46 -14.96
N LEU A 335 -11.54 2.69 -14.41
CA LEU A 335 -11.37 3.55 -13.24
C LEU A 335 -11.81 4.99 -13.54
N ILE A 336 -11.31 5.62 -14.60
CA ILE A 336 -11.68 6.98 -15.01
C ILE A 336 -13.20 7.12 -15.18
N ASP A 337 -13.84 6.17 -15.85
CA ASP A 337 -15.28 6.17 -16.08
C ASP A 337 -16.06 6.04 -14.76
N ILE A 338 -15.60 5.18 -13.85
CA ILE A 338 -16.18 5.04 -12.50
C ILE A 338 -16.01 6.32 -11.69
N LEU A 339 -14.83 6.96 -11.75
CA LEU A 339 -14.56 8.21 -11.03
C LEU A 339 -15.46 9.35 -11.53
N LYS A 340 -15.57 9.49 -12.86
CA LYS A 340 -16.45 10.47 -13.52
C LYS A 340 -17.92 10.21 -13.18
N ALA A 341 -18.38 8.97 -13.34
CA ALA A 341 -19.77 8.60 -13.05
C ALA A 341 -20.11 8.81 -11.57
N THR A 342 -19.20 8.47 -10.66
CA THR A 342 -19.37 8.68 -9.21
C THR A 342 -19.50 10.15 -8.88
N ALA A 343 -18.56 10.99 -9.32
CA ALA A 343 -18.60 12.42 -9.07
C ALA A 343 -19.86 13.06 -9.65
N TYR A 344 -20.24 12.74 -10.89
CA TYR A 344 -21.46 13.24 -11.50
C TYR A 344 -22.74 12.73 -10.85
N PHE A 345 -22.78 11.49 -10.39
CA PHE A 345 -23.96 10.95 -9.70
C PHE A 345 -24.20 11.72 -8.39
N GLN A 346 -23.14 11.90 -7.61
CA GLN A 346 -23.20 12.51 -6.28
C GLN A 346 -23.42 14.02 -6.32
N THR A 347 -23.01 14.69 -7.41
CA THR A 347 -23.28 16.13 -7.66
C THR A 347 -24.58 16.39 -8.43
N GLY A 348 -25.48 15.39 -8.50
CA GLY A 348 -26.82 15.53 -9.09
C GLY A 348 -26.90 15.44 -10.62
N ARG A 349 -25.78 15.30 -11.33
CA ARG A 349 -25.69 15.14 -12.80
C ARG A 349 -25.98 13.68 -13.23
N LYS A 350 -27.09 13.11 -12.75
CA LYS A 350 -27.41 11.67 -12.86
C LYS A 350 -27.49 11.14 -14.29
N ALA A 351 -28.02 11.93 -15.24
CA ALA A 351 -28.09 11.51 -16.63
C ALA A 351 -26.71 11.32 -17.26
N LYS A 352 -25.78 12.27 -17.04
CA LYS A 352 -24.38 12.14 -17.48
C LYS A 352 -23.70 10.95 -16.83
N ALA A 353 -23.90 10.77 -15.53
CA ALA A 353 -23.36 9.62 -14.80
C ALA A 353 -23.88 8.28 -15.34
N LYS A 354 -25.17 8.19 -15.68
CA LYS A 354 -25.79 6.98 -16.23
C LYS A 354 -25.21 6.63 -17.59
N ASN A 355 -25.05 7.61 -18.47
CA ASN A 355 -24.47 7.42 -19.80
C ASN A 355 -23.05 6.83 -19.73
N ILE A 356 -22.22 7.33 -18.80
CA ILE A 356 -20.88 6.79 -18.57
C ILE A 356 -20.96 5.40 -17.93
N TYR A 357 -21.84 5.22 -16.95
CA TYR A 357 -21.97 3.94 -16.26
C TYR A 357 -22.33 2.78 -17.21
N ASP A 358 -23.19 3.05 -18.20
CA ASP A 358 -23.64 2.05 -19.17
C ASP A 358 -22.54 1.58 -20.14
N THR A 359 -21.40 2.29 -20.23
CA THR A 359 -20.27 1.90 -21.07
C THR A 359 -19.19 1.12 -20.32
N ILE A 360 -19.30 0.98 -18.99
CA ILE A 360 -18.26 0.36 -18.16
C ILE A 360 -18.20 -1.16 -18.38
N GLN A 361 -17.01 -1.64 -18.74
CA GLN A 361 -16.68 -3.06 -18.85
C GLN A 361 -15.87 -3.54 -17.64
N ILE A 362 -16.56 -3.88 -16.56
CA ILE A 362 -15.93 -4.20 -15.26
C ILE A 362 -15.04 -5.45 -15.29
N ASP A 363 -15.25 -6.36 -16.24
CA ASP A 363 -14.53 -7.64 -16.32
C ASP A 363 -13.06 -7.48 -16.77
N CYS A 364 -12.68 -6.30 -17.29
CA CYS A 364 -11.31 -6.01 -17.75
C CYS A 364 -10.40 -5.41 -16.65
N VAL A 365 -10.86 -5.34 -15.40
CA VAL A 365 -10.10 -4.76 -14.29
C VAL A 365 -9.02 -5.72 -13.79
N SER A 366 -7.78 -5.24 -13.73
CA SER A 366 -6.62 -5.97 -13.22
C SER A 366 -6.75 -6.32 -11.74
N PHE A 367 -6.05 -7.38 -11.34
CA PHE A 367 -6.14 -7.94 -10.00
C PHE A 367 -5.77 -6.95 -8.88
N ASP A 368 -4.89 -5.98 -9.14
CA ASP A 368 -4.32 -5.07 -8.13
C ASP A 368 -5.27 -3.95 -7.65
N ARG A 369 -6.37 -3.73 -8.37
CA ARG A 369 -7.41 -2.72 -8.03
C ARG A 369 -8.83 -3.27 -8.10
N LYS A 370 -8.97 -4.59 -8.29
CA LYS A 370 -10.24 -5.24 -8.65
C LYS A 370 -11.34 -4.96 -7.63
N ASN A 371 -11.08 -5.15 -6.35
CA ASN A 371 -12.13 -5.04 -5.34
C ASN A 371 -12.55 -3.59 -5.10
N LEU A 372 -11.59 -2.65 -5.03
CA LEU A 372 -11.89 -1.22 -4.93
C LEU A 372 -12.81 -0.74 -6.07
N ILE A 373 -12.44 -1.06 -7.32
CA ILE A 373 -13.17 -0.65 -8.50
C ILE A 373 -14.55 -1.33 -8.53
N THR A 374 -14.60 -2.61 -8.16
CA THR A 374 -15.87 -3.36 -8.06
C THR A 374 -16.82 -2.75 -7.02
N ILE A 375 -16.33 -2.35 -5.85
CA ILE A 375 -17.17 -1.67 -4.84
C ILE A 375 -17.77 -0.37 -5.42
N GLN A 376 -16.95 0.47 -6.05
CA GLN A 376 -17.43 1.74 -6.62
C GLN A 376 -18.44 1.51 -7.76
N TYR A 377 -18.19 0.53 -8.62
CA TYR A 377 -19.15 0.10 -9.65
C TYR A 377 -20.48 -0.36 -9.02
N LEU A 378 -20.43 -1.19 -7.98
CA LEU A 378 -21.62 -1.68 -7.28
C LEU A 378 -22.38 -0.56 -6.56
N LEU A 379 -21.70 0.46 -6.03
CA LEU A 379 -22.34 1.65 -5.45
C LEU A 379 -23.12 2.43 -6.52
N LEU A 380 -22.54 2.67 -7.70
CA LEU A 380 -23.27 3.26 -8.83
C LEU A 380 -24.46 2.40 -9.26
N LYS A 381 -24.25 1.08 -9.36
CA LYS A 381 -25.32 0.12 -9.66
C LYS A 381 -26.47 0.20 -8.65
N LEU A 382 -26.16 0.33 -7.36
CA LEU A 382 -27.16 0.55 -6.31
C LEU A 382 -27.92 1.85 -6.55
N GLY A 383 -27.23 2.95 -6.84
CA GLY A 383 -27.80 4.27 -7.12
C GLY A 383 -28.71 4.33 -8.33
N PHE A 384 -28.41 3.55 -9.38
CA PHE A 384 -29.26 3.46 -10.56
C PHE A 384 -30.35 2.38 -10.48
N THR A 385 -30.29 1.48 -9.48
CA THR A 385 -31.33 0.46 -9.28
C THR A 385 -32.55 1.09 -8.59
N PRO A 386 -33.76 1.04 -9.19
CA PRO A 386 -34.95 1.68 -8.61
C PRO A 386 -35.23 1.23 -7.17
N LYS A 387 -35.69 2.15 -6.31
CA LYS A 387 -35.99 1.87 -4.89
C LYS A 387 -36.96 0.69 -4.68
N ARG A 388 -37.91 0.50 -5.62
CA ARG A 388 -38.86 -0.62 -5.63
C ARG A 388 -38.24 -2.00 -5.86
N ALA A 389 -37.04 -2.08 -6.46
CA ALA A 389 -36.35 -3.34 -6.73
C ALA A 389 -35.58 -3.84 -5.49
N THR A 390 -36.30 -4.05 -4.38
CA THR A 390 -35.76 -4.32 -3.04
C THR A 390 -34.84 -5.55 -3.00
N ILE A 391 -35.21 -6.63 -3.68
CA ILE A 391 -34.42 -7.87 -3.76
C ILE A 391 -33.07 -7.62 -4.45
N GLN A 392 -33.08 -6.93 -5.60
CA GLN A 392 -31.87 -6.62 -6.36
C GLN A 392 -30.94 -5.70 -5.57
N ARG A 393 -31.49 -4.66 -4.93
CA ARG A 393 -30.74 -3.75 -4.07
C ARG A 393 -30.12 -4.48 -2.87
N LYS A 394 -30.86 -5.39 -2.24
CA LYS A 394 -30.34 -6.24 -1.15
C LYS A 394 -29.15 -7.07 -1.62
N LYS A 395 -29.23 -7.69 -2.81
CA LYS A 395 -28.13 -8.47 -3.39
C LYS A 395 -26.89 -7.62 -3.66
N ILE A 396 -27.06 -6.41 -4.22
CA ILE A 396 -25.94 -5.49 -4.46
C ILE A 396 -25.26 -5.10 -3.15
N LYS A 397 -26.03 -4.75 -2.12
CA LYS A 397 -25.48 -4.42 -0.79
C LYS A 397 -24.73 -5.58 -0.15
N GLN A 398 -25.25 -6.80 -0.27
CA GLN A 398 -24.56 -8.01 0.20
C GLN A 398 -23.23 -8.22 -0.52
N GLN A 399 -23.16 -7.99 -1.84
CA GLN A 399 -21.90 -8.08 -2.59
C GLN A 399 -20.89 -7.04 -2.11
N ILE A 400 -21.31 -5.78 -1.93
CA ILE A 400 -20.44 -4.72 -1.37
C ILE A 400 -19.91 -5.13 0.01
N GLN A 401 -20.78 -5.59 0.90
CA GLN A 401 -20.42 -6.01 2.26
C GLN A 401 -19.46 -7.21 2.27
N GLN A 402 -19.63 -8.17 1.37
CA GLN A 402 -18.71 -9.30 1.21
C GLN A 402 -17.31 -8.84 0.83
N ILE A 403 -17.21 -7.91 -0.14
CA ILE A 403 -15.92 -7.37 -0.56
C ILE A 403 -15.29 -6.55 0.56
N ILE A 404 -16.06 -5.70 1.27
CA ILE A 404 -15.56 -4.95 2.44
C ILE A 404 -15.02 -5.89 3.51
N ALA A 405 -15.72 -7.01 3.80
CA ALA A 405 -15.25 -7.99 4.77
C ALA A 405 -13.94 -8.67 4.32
N GLN A 406 -13.77 -8.92 3.01
CA GLN A 406 -12.54 -9.48 2.46
C GLN A 406 -11.37 -8.50 2.49
N THR A 407 -11.56 -7.23 2.12
CA THR A 407 -10.47 -6.26 1.94
C THR A 407 -10.22 -5.38 3.17
N GLY A 408 -11.19 -5.24 4.07
CA GLY A 408 -11.15 -4.29 5.16
C GLY A 408 -11.39 -2.83 4.74
N MET A 409 -11.97 -2.57 3.56
CA MET A 409 -12.29 -1.21 3.09
C MET A 409 -13.59 -0.67 3.74
N VAL A 410 -13.58 -0.56 5.07
CA VAL A 410 -14.73 -0.20 5.91
C VAL A 410 -15.36 1.16 5.54
N ILE A 411 -14.59 2.10 4.99
CA ILE A 411 -15.07 3.44 4.58
C ILE A 411 -16.31 3.36 3.67
N PHE A 412 -16.42 2.31 2.84
CA PHE A 412 -17.53 2.16 1.89
C PHE A 412 -18.87 1.82 2.54
N ASN A 413 -18.90 1.41 3.81
CA ASN A 413 -20.16 1.32 4.55
C ASN A 413 -20.86 2.69 4.65
N ASN A 414 -20.09 3.77 4.79
CA ASN A 414 -20.61 5.13 4.88
C ASN A 414 -21.13 5.65 3.53
N HIS A 415 -20.72 5.00 2.44
CA HIS A 415 -21.13 5.38 1.09
C HIS A 415 -22.41 4.70 0.64
N ILE A 416 -22.74 3.50 1.17
CA ILE A 416 -23.96 2.78 0.77
C ILE A 416 -25.20 3.68 0.83
N SER A 417 -25.42 4.38 1.94
CA SER A 417 -26.57 5.28 2.13
C SER A 417 -26.57 6.49 1.18
N LYS A 418 -25.41 6.97 0.74
CA LYS A 418 -25.28 8.08 -0.22
C LYS A 418 -25.68 7.67 -1.65
N PHE A 419 -25.70 6.38 -1.94
CA PHE A 419 -26.17 5.81 -3.20
C PHE A 419 -27.58 5.20 -3.06
N GLU A 420 -28.25 5.33 -1.92
CA GLU A 420 -29.63 4.86 -1.76
C GLU A 420 -30.68 5.88 -2.18
#